data_AF-R5ZQE8-F1
#
_entry.id   AF-R5ZQE8-F1
#
_cell.length_a   1.000
_cell.length_b   1.000
_cell.length_c   1.000
_cell.angle_alpha   90.00
_cell.angle_beta   90.00
_cell.angle_gamma   90.00
#
_symmetry.space_group_name_H-M   'P 1'
#
loop_
_entity.id
_entity.type
_entity.pdbx_description
1 polymer ?
#
loop_
_entity_poly.entity_id
_entity_poly.type
_entity_poly.pdbx_seq_one_letter_code
_entity_poly.pdbx_strand_id
1 'polypeptide(L)' 'MEVEGQLSKLVSDIPEPDIAISMGCNVGCPFIGRPFDDNWGLEDPTGKSDEEFKIVIEQIKHDILELKSRLNCNEI' A
#
# COMPACT_ATOMS: atom_id res chain seq x y z
N MET A 1 -9.09 3.97 16.45
CA MET A 1 -9.08 2.57 16.01
C MET A 1 -7.66 2.29 15.58
N GLU A 2 -6.81 1.91 16.52
CA GLU A 2 -5.43 1.51 16.25
C GLU A 2 -5.41 -0.01 16.36
N VAL A 3 -5.01 -0.68 15.28
CA VAL A 3 -4.72 -2.11 15.32
C VAL A 3 -3.35 -2.23 15.98
N GLU A 4 -3.25 -3.02 17.05
CA GLU A 4 -2.15 -2.97 18.02
C GLU A 4 -0.75 -2.79 17.40
N GLY A 5 -0.12 -1.64 17.62
CA GLY A 5 1.27 -1.35 17.26
C GLY A 5 1.51 -0.71 15.89
N GLN A 6 0.48 -0.42 15.08
CA GLN A 6 0.64 0.34 13.84
C GLN A 6 0.58 1.86 14.09
N LEU A 7 1.57 2.59 13.57
CA LEU A 7 1.65 4.05 13.58
C LEU A 7 2.31 4.57 12.31
N SER A 8 2.06 5.84 11.97
CA SER A 8 2.72 6.52 10.87
C SER A 8 4.23 6.62 11.09
N LYS A 9 5.00 6.29 10.06
CA LYS A 9 6.47 6.34 10.05
C LYS A 9 6.95 6.97 8.75
N LEU A 10 8.13 7.56 8.74
CA LEU A 10 8.76 8.00 7.49
C LEU A 10 9.28 6.78 6.73
N VAL A 11 9.37 6.89 5.39
CA VAL A 11 9.94 5.82 4.55
C VAL A 11 11.37 5.47 4.98
N SER A 12 12.14 6.46 5.44
CA SER A 12 13.50 6.29 5.97
C SER A 12 13.57 5.48 7.27
N ASP A 13 12.47 5.38 8.01
CA ASP A 13 12.40 4.67 9.30
C ASP A 13 11.99 3.20 9.12
N ILE A 14 11.65 2.80 7.88
CA ILE A 14 11.29 1.44 7.52
C ILE A 14 12.59 0.73 7.07
N PRO A 15 12.94 -0.43 7.65
CA PRO A 15 14.08 -1.22 7.18
C PRO A 15 13.88 -1.65 5.73
N GLU A 16 14.97 -1.98 5.01
CA GLU A 16 14.91 -2.41 3.60
C GLU A 16 13.99 -3.62 3.40
N PRO A 17 12.82 -3.45 2.75
CA PRO A 17 11.87 -4.53 2.49
C PRO A 17 12.08 -5.14 1.11
N ASP A 18 11.81 -6.45 1.00
CA ASP A 18 11.86 -7.20 -0.27
C ASP A 18 10.88 -6.66 -1.31
N ILE A 19 9.70 -6.22 -0.87
CA ILE A 19 8.60 -5.72 -1.71
C ILE A 19 8.11 -4.37 -1.16
N ALA A 20 7.95 -3.38 -2.05
CA ALA A 20 7.19 -2.16 -1.76
C ALA A 20 5.98 -2.09 -2.68
N ILE A 21 4.87 -1.61 -2.12
CA ILE A 21 3.67 -1.28 -2.87
C ILE A 21 3.34 0.18 -2.54
N SER A 22 3.14 0.97 -3.58
CA SER A 22 2.64 2.34 -3.45
C SER A 22 1.14 2.36 -3.73
N MET A 23 0.41 3.20 -2.99
CA MET A 23 -1.05 3.32 -3.11
C MET A 23 -1.46 4.58 -3.89
N GLY A 24 -0.58 5.09 -4.76
CA GLY A 24 -0.71 6.41 -5.37
C GLY A 24 -0.17 7.51 -4.46
N CYS A 25 0.60 8.44 -5.04
CA CYS A 25 1.08 9.61 -4.33
C CYS A 25 0.96 10.85 -5.22
N ASN A 26 0.39 11.93 -4.68
CA ASN A 26 0.36 13.23 -5.34
C ASN A 26 1.72 13.97 -5.28
N VAL A 27 2.70 13.40 -4.58
CA VAL A 27 4.09 13.87 -4.53
C VAL A 27 5.00 12.77 -5.03
N GLY A 28 6.02 13.11 -5.82
CA GLY A 28 6.92 12.11 -6.41
C GLY A 28 7.56 11.24 -5.33
N CYS A 29 7.26 9.94 -5.35
CA CYS A 29 7.88 9.00 -4.42
C CYS A 29 9.40 9.00 -4.66
N PRO A 30 10.24 9.12 -3.60
CA PRO A 30 11.67 8.91 -3.75
C PRO A 30 11.91 7.49 -4.28
N PHE A 31 12.78 7.34 -5.26
CA PHE A 31 13.10 6.03 -5.82
C PHE A 31 13.68 5.13 -4.73
N ILE A 32 12.91 4.14 -4.28
CA ILE A 32 13.31 3.25 -3.17
C ILE A 32 14.16 2.06 -3.68
N GLY A 33 14.59 2.08 -4.95
CA GLY A 33 15.57 1.14 -5.50
C GLY A 33 15.18 -0.33 -5.38
N ARG A 34 14.02 -0.74 -5.92
CA ARG A 34 13.49 -2.10 -5.71
C ARG A 34 13.18 -2.88 -6.99
N PRO A 35 13.28 -4.22 -6.95
CA PRO A 35 12.96 -5.11 -8.07
C PRO A 35 11.46 -5.21 -8.39
N PHE A 36 10.59 -4.82 -7.45
CA PHE A 36 9.14 -4.80 -7.65
C PHE A 36 8.56 -3.48 -7.11
N ASP A 37 7.91 -2.73 -8.00
CA ASP A 37 7.26 -1.45 -7.75
C ASP A 37 5.86 -1.50 -8.36
N ASP A 38 4.87 -1.85 -7.54
CA ASP A 38 3.46 -1.86 -7.96
C ASP A 38 2.78 -0.63 -7.35
N ASN A 39 2.07 0.11 -8.20
CA ASN A 39 1.32 1.30 -7.81
C ASN A 39 -0.16 1.00 -7.99
N TRP A 40 -0.86 0.78 -6.88
CA TRP A 40 -2.30 0.48 -6.89
C TRP A 40 -3.16 1.69 -7.24
N GLY A 41 -2.58 2.90 -7.26
CA GLY A 41 -3.27 4.10 -7.75
C GLY A 41 -4.58 4.41 -7.03
N LEU A 42 -4.64 4.07 -5.73
CA LEU A 42 -5.83 4.26 -4.92
C LEU A 42 -6.08 5.75 -4.70
N GLU A 43 -7.35 6.12 -4.63
CA GLU A 43 -7.74 7.50 -4.40
C GLU A 43 -7.56 7.85 -2.91
N ASP A 44 -6.92 8.99 -2.62
CA ASP A 44 -6.74 9.46 -1.24
C ASP A 44 -8.11 9.81 -0.62
N PRO A 45 -8.58 9.05 0.39
CA PRO A 45 -9.88 9.30 1.01
C PRO A 45 -9.83 10.47 2.02
N THR A 46 -8.67 11.11 2.23
CA THR A 46 -8.51 12.20 3.19
C THR A 46 -9.52 13.33 2.93
N GLY A 47 -10.31 13.67 3.96
CA GLY A 47 -11.33 14.72 3.87
C GLY A 47 -12.63 14.31 3.15
N LYS A 48 -12.74 13.05 2.70
CA LYS A 48 -13.97 12.49 2.12
C LYS A 48 -14.88 11.86 3.19
N SER A 49 -16.02 11.32 2.75
CA SER A 49 -16.99 10.65 3.62
C SER A 49 -16.55 9.23 4.00
N ASP A 50 -17.15 8.68 5.06
CA ASP A 50 -16.88 7.32 5.54
C ASP A 50 -17.15 6.24 4.48
N GLU A 51 -18.07 6.47 3.55
CA GLU A 51 -18.35 5.57 2.43
C GLU A 51 -17.13 5.44 1.51
N GLU A 52 -16.47 6.55 1.20
CA GLU A 52 -15.26 6.58 0.37
C GLU A 52 -14.12 5.84 1.05
N PHE A 53 -13.97 6.00 2.37
CA PHE A 53 -13.02 5.20 3.15
C PHE A 53 -13.31 3.69 3.05
N LYS A 54 -14.57 3.28 3.17
CA LYS A 54 -14.95 1.86 3.06
C LYS A 54 -14.65 1.28 1.67
N ILE A 55 -14.85 2.07 0.62
CA ILE A 55 -14.53 1.68 -0.75
C ILE A 55 -13.02 1.42 -0.88
N VAL A 56 -12.18 2.35 -0.42
CA VAL A 56 -10.72 2.20 -0.47
C VAL A 56 -10.25 1.00 0.38
N ILE A 57 -10.84 0.78 1.56
CA ILE A 57 -10.51 -0.37 2.41
C ILE A 57 -10.80 -1.70 1.70
N GLU A 58 -11.95 -1.84 1.03
CA GLU A 58 -12.26 -3.07 0.30
C GLU A 58 -11.38 -3.26 -0.94
N GLN A 59 -10.96 -2.18 -1.61
CA GLN A 59 -9.97 -2.26 -2.70
C GLN A 59 -8.62 -2.78 -2.19
N ILE A 60 -8.05 -2.17 -1.15
CA ILE A 60 -6.80 -2.62 -0.52
C ILE A 60 -6.88 -4.10 -0.15
N LYS A 61 -8.00 -4.53 0.42
CA LYS A 61 -8.21 -5.93 0.80
C LYS A 61 -8.22 -6.87 -0.40
N HIS A 62 -8.86 -6.50 -1.50
CA HIS A 62 -8.85 -7.28 -2.73
C HIS A 62 -7.43 -7.42 -3.29
N ASP A 63 -6.70 -6.32 -3.38
CA ASP A 63 -5.36 -6.28 -3.96
C ASP A 63 -4.35 -7.06 -3.11
N ILE A 64 -4.48 -7.04 -1.77
CA ILE A 64 -3.68 -7.89 -0.87
C ILE A 64 -3.93 -9.38 -1.13
N LEU A 65 -5.18 -9.79 -1.36
CA LEU A 65 -5.52 -11.19 -1.64
C LEU A 65 -4.97 -11.65 -2.99
N GLU A 66 -5.03 -10.79 -4.00
CA GLU A 66 -4.43 -11.04 -5.31
C GLU A 66 -2.90 -11.12 -5.21
N LEU A 67 -2.25 -10.15 -4.55
CA LEU A 67 -0.81 -10.16 -4.32
C LEU A 67 -0.35 -11.43 -3.61
N LYS A 68 -1.05 -11.83 -2.54
CA LYS A 68 -0.77 -13.07 -1.82
C LYS A 68 -0.83 -14.29 -2.74
N SER A 69 -1.78 -14.31 -3.66
CA SER A 69 -1.94 -15.40 -4.62
C SER A 69 -0.78 -15.44 -5.62
N ARG A 70 -0.38 -14.28 -6.16
CA ARG A 70 0.77 -14.13 -7.07
C ARG A 70 2.10 -14.55 -6.41
N LEU A 71 2.30 -14.17 -5.14
CA LEU A 71 3.49 -14.55 -4.37
C LEU A 71 3.56 -16.07 -4.11
N ASN A 72 2.42 -16.72 -3.85
CA ASN A 72 2.38 -18.17 -3.66
C ASN A 72 2.65 -18.96 -4.94
N CYS A 73 2.42 -18.38 -6.11
CA CYS A 73 2.65 -19.00 -7.42
C CYS A 73 4.07 -18.73 -7.99
N ASN A 74 4.95 -18.02 -7.27
CA ASN A 74 6.26 -17.55 -7.76
C ASN A 74 6.15 -16.77 -9.09
N GLU A 75 5.08 -15.98 -9.25
CA GLU A 75 4.89 -15.13 -10.44
C GLU A 75 5.53 -13.74 -10.30
N ILE A 76 6.23 -13.51 -9.17
CA ILE A 76 6.98 -12.29 -8.83
C ILE A 76 8.33 -12.71 -8.22
#